data_AF-A0A7Y2C6R3-F1
#
_entry.id   AF-A0A7Y2C6R3-F1
#
_cell.length_a   1.000
_cell.length_b   1.000
_cell.length_c   1.000
_cell.angle_alpha   90.00
_cell.angle_beta   90.00
_cell.angle_gamma   90.00
#
_symmetry.space_group_name_H-M   'P 1'
#
loop_
_entity.id
_entity.type
_entity.pdbx_description
1 polymer ?
#
loop_
_entity_poly.entity_id
_entity_poly.type
_entity_poly.pdbx_seq_one_letter_code
_entity_poly.pdbx_strand_id
1 'polypeptide(L)'
;AVDMRMLVTAIKVNTDLERIGDHSANIAKHVPFLAAVPSFVYEQTRIQDMGRDAGHILNKTRAAFLSQDSKAAHEILPLDADVDRLYKNAFAKIIELGEAHSEYAEGLAYLLIVTKSLERICDHAMNIAESVIFQVDGTDIRHQRNQKA
;
A
#
# COMPACT_ATOMS: atom_id res chain seq x y z
N ALA A 1 10.70 -29.97 3.71
CA ALA A 1 9.47 -29.16 3.75
C ALA A 1 9.76 -27.67 3.95
N VAL A 2 10.65 -27.32 4.91
CA VAL A 2 11.05 -25.91 5.17
C VAL A 2 11.69 -25.24 3.94
N ASP A 3 12.63 -25.92 3.26
CA ASP A 3 13.31 -25.36 2.09
C ASP A 3 12.37 -25.07 0.91
N MET A 4 11.36 -25.91 0.70
CA MET A 4 10.34 -25.65 -0.33
C MET A 4 9.43 -24.47 0.03
N ARG A 5 9.04 -24.32 1.30
CA ARG A 5 8.25 -23.14 1.72
C ARG A 5 9.07 -21.87 1.53
N MET A 6 10.35 -21.88 1.89
CA MET A 6 11.25 -20.75 1.68
C MET A 6 11.35 -20.37 0.19
N LEU A 7 11.60 -21.34 -0.70
CA LEU A 7 11.70 -21.08 -2.14
C LEU A 7 10.39 -20.54 -2.73
N VAL A 8 9.26 -21.15 -2.37
CA VAL A 8 7.94 -20.70 -2.83
C VAL A 8 7.63 -19.28 -2.32
N THR A 9 7.93 -19.00 -1.05
CA THR A 9 7.75 -17.65 -0.48
C THR A 9 8.65 -16.64 -1.17
N ALA A 10 9.92 -16.97 -1.42
CA ALA A 10 10.84 -16.06 -2.11
C ALA A 10 10.33 -15.67 -3.51
N ILE A 11 9.80 -16.63 -4.28
CA ILE A 11 9.21 -16.35 -5.60
C ILE A 11 7.99 -15.43 -5.49
N LYS A 12 7.10 -15.67 -4.52
CA LYS A 12 5.92 -14.81 -4.30
C LYS A 12 6.32 -13.39 -3.91
N VAL A 13 7.22 -13.26 -2.94
CA VAL A 13 7.73 -11.98 -2.46
C VAL A 13 8.42 -11.20 -3.58
N ASN A 14 9.16 -11.87 -4.47
CA ASN A 14 9.76 -11.22 -5.62
C ASN A 14 8.70 -10.56 -6.53
N THR A 15 7.59 -11.26 -6.80
CA THR A 15 6.48 -10.70 -7.58
C THR A 15 5.85 -9.50 -6.88
N ASP A 16 5.59 -9.57 -5.57
CA ASP A 16 5.01 -8.43 -4.83
C ASP A 16 5.97 -7.22 -4.80
N LEU A 17 7.28 -7.45 -4.68
CA LEU A 17 8.30 -6.39 -4.74
C LEU A 17 8.36 -5.72 -6.12
N GLU A 18 8.26 -6.49 -7.21
CA GLU A 18 8.17 -5.94 -8.56
C GLU A 18 6.96 -5.01 -8.69
N ARG A 19 5.78 -5.44 -8.19
CA ARG A 19 4.56 -4.62 -8.21
C ARG A 19 4.68 -3.35 -7.38
N ILE A 20 5.32 -3.41 -6.21
CA ILE A 20 5.63 -2.22 -5.40
C ILE A 20 6.52 -1.26 -6.19
N GLY A 21 7.51 -1.78 -6.91
CA GLY A 21 8.37 -1.01 -7.81
C GLY A 21 7.58 -0.31 -8.92
N ASP A 22 6.69 -1.05 -9.60
CA ASP A 22 5.81 -0.51 -10.65
C ASP A 22 4.92 0.63 -10.12
N HIS A 23 4.29 0.44 -8.96
CA HIS A 23 3.46 1.47 -8.34
C HIS A 23 4.28 2.69 -7.92
N SER A 24 5.50 2.48 -7.42
CA SER A 24 6.42 3.57 -7.08
C SER A 24 6.83 4.37 -8.32
N ALA A 25 7.15 3.69 -9.43
CA ALA A 25 7.44 4.32 -10.71
C ALA A 25 6.22 5.08 -11.26
N ASN A 26 5.02 4.51 -11.10
CA ASN A 26 3.77 5.15 -11.48
C ASN A 26 3.53 6.46 -10.70
N ILE A 27 3.83 6.47 -9.40
CA ILE A 27 3.77 7.71 -8.60
C ILE A 27 4.75 8.74 -9.16
N ALA A 28 6.02 8.37 -9.32
CA ALA A 28 7.07 9.27 -9.80
C ALA A 28 6.73 9.89 -11.17
N LYS A 29 6.16 9.09 -12.08
CA LYS A 29 5.70 9.55 -13.40
C LYS A 29 4.63 10.65 -13.33
N HIS A 30 3.80 10.64 -12.29
CA HIS A 30 2.67 11.55 -12.16
C HIS A 30 2.96 12.80 -11.32
N VAL A 31 4.06 12.81 -10.55
CA VAL A 31 4.48 13.98 -9.73
C VAL A 31 4.50 15.30 -10.50
N PRO A 32 5.00 15.41 -11.75
CA PRO A 32 5.03 16.69 -12.47
C PRO A 32 3.65 17.31 -12.70
N PHE A 33 2.61 16.49 -12.87
CA PHE A 33 1.24 16.97 -13.09
C PHE A 33 0.58 17.43 -11.80
N LEU A 34 1.12 17.04 -10.65
CA LEU A 34 0.63 17.49 -9.35
C LEU A 34 1.07 18.92 -9.04
N ALA A 35 2.10 19.47 -9.68
CA ALA A 35 2.60 20.82 -9.40
C ALA A 35 1.55 21.93 -9.62
N ALA A 36 0.55 21.67 -10.46
CA ALA A 36 -0.57 22.59 -10.70
C ALA A 36 -1.68 22.52 -9.63
N VAL A 37 -1.61 21.54 -8.72
CA VAL A 37 -2.60 21.35 -7.65
C VAL A 37 -2.26 22.24 -6.45
N PRO A 38 -3.21 23.03 -5.93
CA PRO A 38 -2.97 23.87 -4.76
C PRO A 38 -2.62 23.08 -3.50
N SER A 39 -1.84 23.69 -2.60
CA SER A 39 -1.37 23.02 -1.38
C SER A 39 -2.50 22.52 -0.46
N PHE A 40 -3.60 23.28 -0.38
CA PHE A 40 -4.74 22.92 0.47
C PHE A 40 -5.37 21.57 0.10
N VAL A 41 -5.26 21.15 -1.17
CA VAL A 41 -5.76 19.85 -1.63
C VAL A 41 -5.00 18.72 -0.94
N TYR A 42 -3.67 18.82 -0.81
CA TYR A 42 -2.86 17.79 -0.14
C TYR A 42 -3.16 17.70 1.35
N GLU A 43 -3.39 18.86 2.00
CA GLU A 43 -3.76 18.92 3.41
C GLU A 43 -5.12 18.25 3.66
N GLN A 44 -6.13 18.57 2.84
CA GLN A 44 -7.47 18.03 3.01
C GLN A 44 -7.55 16.53 2.67
N THR A 45 -6.82 16.08 1.64
CA THR A 45 -6.78 14.66 1.24
C THR A 45 -5.90 13.81 2.13
N ARG A 46 -5.01 14.43 2.93
CA ARG A 46 -4.05 13.75 3.80
C ARG A 46 -3.16 12.73 3.07
N ILE A 47 -2.88 12.97 1.79
CA ILE A 47 -2.10 12.03 0.99
C ILE A 47 -0.66 11.82 1.50
N GLN A 48 -0.09 12.85 2.14
CA GLN A 48 1.24 12.75 2.76
C GLN A 48 1.26 11.74 3.92
N ASP A 49 0.15 11.61 4.65
CA ASP A 49 0.02 10.62 5.71
C ASP A 49 -0.05 9.21 5.12
N MET A 50 -0.80 9.01 4.03
CA MET A 50 -0.80 7.74 3.30
C MET A 50 0.59 7.36 2.79
N GLY A 51 1.35 8.33 2.26
CA GLY A 51 2.73 8.09 1.81
C GLY A 51 3.66 7.66 2.94
N ARG A 52 3.55 8.30 4.11
CA ARG A 52 4.31 7.92 5.32
C ARG A 52 3.94 6.52 5.80
N ASP A 53 2.65 6.21 5.84
CA ASP A 53 2.15 4.93 6.33
C ASP A 53 2.55 3.79 5.37
N ALA A 54 2.45 4.00 4.06
CA ALA A 54 2.94 3.05 3.06
C ALA A 54 4.45 2.76 3.22
N GLY A 55 5.25 3.82 3.42
CA GLY A 55 6.68 3.66 3.69
C GLY A 55 6.96 2.94 5.02
N HIS A 56 6.15 3.18 6.05
CA HIS A 56 6.28 2.50 7.34
C HIS A 56 5.97 1.00 7.22
N ILE A 57 4.84 0.65 6.59
CA ILE A 57 4.40 -0.73 6.36
C ILE A 57 5.47 -1.48 5.55
N LEU A 58 5.93 -0.91 4.43
CA LEU A 58 6.95 -1.53 3.60
C LEU A 58 8.25 -1.81 4.38
N ASN A 59 8.67 -0.89 5.25
CA ASN A 59 9.84 -1.08 6.10
C ASN A 59 9.65 -2.18 7.15
N LYS A 60 8.48 -2.25 7.82
CA LYS A 60 8.14 -3.33 8.75
C LYS A 60 8.13 -4.68 8.03
N THR A 61 7.48 -4.75 6.87
CA THR A 61 7.40 -5.95 6.03
C THR A 61 8.79 -6.42 5.62
N ARG A 62 9.67 -5.50 5.18
CA ARG A 62 11.06 -5.82 4.84
C ARG A 62 11.81 -6.41 6.04
N ALA A 63 11.67 -5.81 7.22
CA ALA A 63 12.31 -6.29 8.43
C ALA A 63 11.83 -7.71 8.79
N ALA A 64 10.52 -7.95 8.82
CA ALA A 64 9.92 -9.24 9.13
C ALA A 64 10.35 -10.34 8.14
N PHE A 65 10.44 -10.02 6.85
CA PHE A 65 10.90 -10.95 5.83
C PHE A 65 12.37 -11.34 6.00
N LEU A 66 13.25 -10.35 6.20
CA LEU A 66 14.69 -10.60 6.36
C LEU A 66 15.02 -11.34 7.67
N SER A 67 14.29 -11.06 8.75
CA SER A 67 14.47 -11.73 10.04
C SER A 67 13.71 -13.06 10.13
N GLN A 68 12.89 -13.40 9.13
CA GLN A 68 12.00 -14.57 9.16
C GLN A 68 11.13 -14.61 10.44
N ASP A 69 10.60 -13.46 10.84
CA ASP A 69 9.84 -13.29 12.08
C ASP A 69 8.33 -13.20 11.80
N SER A 70 7.60 -14.30 12.09
CA SER A 70 6.15 -14.33 11.94
C SER A 70 5.42 -13.42 12.93
N LYS A 71 5.97 -13.17 14.12
CA LYS A 71 5.35 -12.25 15.08
C LYS A 71 5.42 -10.82 14.57
N ALA A 72 6.58 -10.41 14.05
CA ALA A 72 6.74 -9.10 13.42
C ALA A 72 5.81 -8.94 12.22
N ALA A 73 5.59 -9.98 11.42
CA ALA A 73 4.64 -9.97 10.31
C ALA A 73 3.17 -9.86 10.79
N HIS A 74 2.79 -10.52 11.88
CA HIS A 74 1.46 -10.42 12.46
C HIS A 74 1.11 -9.00 12.93
N GLU A 75 2.08 -8.23 13.42
CA GLU A 75 1.86 -6.82 13.80
C GLU A 75 1.56 -5.90 12.63
N ILE A 76 1.77 -6.34 11.39
CA ILE A 76 1.53 -5.52 10.20
C ILE A 76 0.05 -5.63 9.80
N LEU A 77 -0.57 -6.80 9.96
CA LEU A 77 -1.95 -7.08 9.54
C LEU A 77 -3.00 -6.08 10.05
N PRO A 78 -2.95 -5.56 11.29
CA PRO A 78 -3.92 -4.56 11.75
C PRO A 78 -3.86 -3.23 10.99
N LEU A 79 -2.73 -2.92 10.34
CA LEU A 79 -2.52 -1.65 9.62
C LEU A 79 -3.35 -1.57 8.32
N ASP A 80 -3.92 -2.69 7.87
CA ASP A 80 -4.76 -2.78 6.65
C ASP A 80 -5.93 -1.81 6.72
N ALA A 81 -6.64 -1.87 7.85
CA ALA A 81 -7.86 -1.12 8.07
C ALA A 81 -7.60 0.39 8.11
N ASP A 82 -6.41 0.79 8.58
CA ASP A 82 -6.00 2.19 8.60
C ASP A 82 -5.68 2.71 7.19
N VAL A 83 -4.95 1.94 6.38
CA VAL A 83 -4.67 2.29 4.98
C VAL A 83 -5.97 2.38 4.17
N ASP A 84 -6.84 1.38 4.30
CA ASP A 84 -8.14 1.34 3.62
C ASP A 84 -9.00 2.56 3.96
N ARG A 85 -9.04 2.91 5.25
CA ARG A 85 -9.78 4.07 5.74
C ARG A 85 -9.19 5.37 5.19
N LEU A 86 -7.87 5.52 5.19
CA LEU A 86 -7.21 6.70 4.62
C LEU A 86 -7.46 6.81 3.13
N TYR A 87 -7.36 5.70 2.38
CA TYR A 87 -7.66 5.66 0.95
C TYR A 87 -9.09 6.08 0.66
N LYS A 88 -10.08 5.51 1.37
CA LYS A 88 -11.51 5.86 1.19
C LYS A 88 -11.77 7.34 1.48
N ASN A 89 -11.18 7.88 2.53
CA ASN A 89 -11.31 9.30 2.89
C ASN A 89 -10.65 10.21 1.84
N ALA A 90 -9.43 9.89 1.40
CA ALA A 90 -8.72 10.64 0.37
C ALA A 90 -9.50 10.61 -0.95
N PHE A 91 -9.98 9.45 -1.37
CA PHE A 91 -10.80 9.29 -2.57
C PHE A 91 -12.04 10.18 -2.51
N ALA A 92 -12.84 10.09 -1.43
CA ALA A 92 -14.05 10.90 -1.28
C ALA A 92 -13.74 12.40 -1.31
N LYS A 93 -12.65 12.82 -0.64
CA LYS A 93 -12.23 14.22 -0.62
C LYS A 93 -11.76 14.72 -1.99
N ILE A 94 -11.06 13.89 -2.77
CA ILE A 94 -10.64 14.25 -4.14
C ILE A 94 -11.85 14.48 -5.04
N ILE A 95 -12.90 13.65 -4.91
CA ILE A 95 -14.15 13.83 -5.68
C ILE A 95 -14.85 15.14 -5.28
N GLU A 96 -15.04 15.38 -3.98
CA GLU A 96 -15.63 16.62 -3.46
C GLU A 96 -14.89 17.87 -3.96
N LEU A 97 -13.56 17.83 -3.95
CA LEU A 97 -12.72 18.92 -4.45
C LEU A 97 -12.84 19.10 -5.97
N GLY A 98 -13.01 18.02 -6.72
CA GLY A 98 -13.21 18.08 -8.17
C GLY A 98 -14.55 18.71 -8.55
N GLU A 99 -15.58 18.47 -7.75
CA GLU A 99 -16.90 19.11 -7.89
C GLU A 99 -16.85 20.60 -7.54
N ALA A 100 -16.14 20.97 -6.47
CA ALA A 100 -16.02 22.35 -6.01
C ALA A 100 -15.06 23.22 -6.84
N HIS A 101 -13.99 22.62 -7.38
CA HIS A 101 -12.90 23.31 -8.06
C HIS A 101 -12.54 22.64 -9.40
N SER A 102 -13.45 22.76 -10.36
CA SER A 102 -13.31 22.16 -11.70
C SER A 102 -12.03 22.55 -12.44
N GLU A 103 -11.46 23.72 -12.13
CA GLU A 103 -10.19 24.22 -12.66
C GLU A 103 -8.98 23.34 -12.32
N TYR A 104 -9.08 22.50 -11.28
CA TYR A 104 -8.02 21.56 -10.87
C TYR A 104 -8.31 20.10 -11.26
N ALA A 105 -9.35 19.85 -12.06
CA ALA A 105 -9.83 18.50 -12.35
C ALA A 105 -8.74 17.55 -12.90
N GLU A 106 -7.88 18.03 -13.80
CA GLU A 106 -6.78 17.22 -14.34
C GLU A 106 -5.77 16.81 -13.24
N GLY A 107 -5.33 17.77 -12.43
CA GLY A 107 -4.42 17.51 -11.32
C GLY A 107 -5.01 16.58 -10.27
N LEU A 108 -6.31 16.71 -9.97
CA LEU A 108 -7.05 15.83 -9.08
C LEU A 108 -7.18 14.40 -9.63
N ALA A 109 -7.35 14.24 -10.95
CA ALA A 109 -7.36 12.93 -11.58
C ALA A 109 -5.99 12.22 -11.42
N TYR A 110 -4.89 12.94 -11.60
CA TYR A 110 -3.56 12.40 -11.33
C TYR A 110 -3.33 12.10 -9.84
N LEU A 111 -3.86 12.95 -8.95
CA LEU A 111 -3.80 12.71 -7.50
C LEU A 111 -4.53 11.42 -7.11
N LEU A 112 -5.64 11.09 -7.78
CA LEU A 112 -6.36 9.83 -7.58
C LEU A 112 -5.51 8.62 -7.96
N ILE A 113 -4.78 8.70 -9.09
CA ILE A 113 -3.87 7.65 -9.55
C ILE A 113 -2.73 7.43 -8.53
N VAL A 114 -2.16 8.50 -8.01
CA VAL A 114 -1.11 8.44 -6.97
C VAL A 114 -1.67 7.84 -5.68
N THR A 115 -2.85 8.29 -5.24
CA THR A 115 -3.54 7.79 -4.05
C THR A 115 -3.80 6.28 -4.15
N LYS A 116 -4.28 5.82 -5.31
CA LYS A 116 -4.48 4.38 -5.55
C LYS A 116 -3.16 3.61 -5.59
N SER A 117 -2.11 4.18 -6.16
CA SER A 117 -0.80 3.53 -6.21
C SER A 117 -0.20 3.34 -4.81
N LEU A 118 -0.42 4.31 -3.90
CA LEU A 118 -0.02 4.17 -2.49
C LEU A 118 -0.77 3.03 -1.78
N GLU A 119 -2.08 2.92 -1.97
CA GLU A 119 -2.86 1.80 -1.41
C GLU A 119 -2.35 0.45 -1.95
N ARG A 120 -2.07 0.35 -3.25
CA ARG A 120 -1.51 -0.89 -3.83
C ARG A 120 -0.14 -1.26 -3.29
N ILE A 121 0.71 -0.28 -2.97
CA ILE A 121 1.99 -0.56 -2.30
C ILE A 121 1.75 -1.21 -0.94
N CYS A 122 0.78 -0.70 -0.17
CA CYS A 122 0.41 -1.30 1.11
C CYS A 122 -0.16 -2.71 0.95
N ASP A 123 -1.05 -2.94 -0.02
CA ASP A 123 -1.62 -4.26 -0.31
C ASP A 123 -0.52 -5.31 -0.59
N HIS A 124 0.42 -4.96 -1.46
CA HIS A 124 1.54 -5.86 -1.78
C HIS A 124 2.46 -6.07 -0.58
N ALA A 125 2.69 -5.04 0.24
CA ALA A 125 3.44 -5.20 1.48
C ALA A 125 2.72 -6.10 2.50
N MET A 126 1.39 -6.11 2.51
CA MET A 126 0.58 -7.04 3.30
C MET A 126 0.67 -8.48 2.80
N ASN A 127 0.61 -8.69 1.49
CA ASN A 127 0.79 -10.01 0.89
C ASN A 127 2.16 -10.62 1.25
N ILE A 128 3.20 -9.79 1.32
CA ILE A 128 4.53 -10.23 1.76
C ILE A 128 4.50 -10.61 3.24
N ALA A 129 3.85 -9.84 4.12
CA ALA A 129 3.70 -10.19 5.53
C ALA A 129 2.98 -11.53 5.73
N GLU A 130 1.89 -11.77 5.01
CA GLU A 130 1.19 -13.06 5.02
C GLU A 130 2.06 -14.20 4.50
N SER A 131 2.88 -13.91 3.48
CA SER A 131 3.84 -14.87 2.93
C SER A 131 4.93 -15.26 3.92
N VAL A 132 5.37 -14.33 4.78
CA VAL A 132 6.29 -14.61 5.90
C VAL A 132 5.63 -15.51 6.93
N ILE A 133 4.39 -15.23 7.33
CA ILE A 133 3.64 -16.05 8.30
C ILE A 133 3.50 -17.48 7.77
N PHE A 134 3.14 -17.63 6.49
CA PHE A 134 3.08 -18.95 5.85
C PHE A 134 4.43 -19.67 5.84
N GLN A 135 5.53 -18.95 5.58
CA GLN A 135 6.87 -19.54 5.54
C GLN A 135 7.26 -20.15 6.88
N VAL A 136 7.08 -19.39 7.97
CA VAL A 136 7.52 -19.73 9.32
C VAL A 136 6.53 -20.69 9.99
N ASP A 137 5.26 -20.32 10.03
CA ASP A 137 4.24 -21.03 10.81
C ASP A 137 3.57 -22.15 10.00
N GLY A 138 3.74 -22.17 8.67
CA GLY A 138 3.13 -23.15 7.79
C GLY A 138 1.62 -23.00 7.61
N THR A 139 1.02 -21.95 8.18
CA THR A 139 -0.42 -21.69 8.16
C THR A 139 -0.76 -20.63 7.11
N ASP A 140 -1.75 -20.92 6.26
CA ASP A 140 -2.25 -19.95 5.30
C ASP A 140 -3.39 -19.14 5.90
N ILE A 141 -3.10 -17.91 6.33
CA ILE A 141 -4.08 -17.00 6.93
C ILE A 141 -4.84 -16.15 5.91
N ARG A 142 -4.47 -16.22 4.62
CA ARG A 142 -5.04 -15.37 3.56
C ARG A 142 -6.53 -15.59 3.36
N HIS A 143 -6.98 -16.84 3.47
CA HIS A 143 -8.40 -17.19 3.34
C HIS A 143 -9.27 -16.66 4.48
N GLN A 144 -8.71 -16.37 5.65
CA GLN A 144 -9.47 -15.86 6.79
C GLN A 144 -9.74 -14.35 6.69
N ARG A 145 -8.90 -13.61 5.96
CA ARG A 145 -9.02 -12.16 5.75
C ARG A 145 -10.11 -11.83 4.72
N ASN A 146 -10.20 -12.58 3.63
CA ASN A 146 -11.23 -12.40 2.58
C ASN A 146 -12.67 -12.72 3.02
N GLN A 147 -12.89 -13.34 4.19
CA GLN A 147 -14.23 -13.58 4.74
C GLN A 147 -14.73 -12.44 5.63
N LYS A 148 -13.88 -11.44 5.93
CA LYS A 148 -14.19 -10.30 6.81
C LYS A 148 -14.25 -8.95 6.09
N ALA A 149 -13.96 -8.91 4.80
CA ALA A 149 -14.04 -7.73 3.95
C ALA A 149 -15.44 -7.58 3.32
#